data_AF-A0A377J2Q9-F1
#
_entry.id   AF-A0A377J2Q9-F1
#
_cell.length_a   1.000
_cell.length_b   1.000
_cell.length_c   1.000
_cell.angle_alpha   90.00
_cell.angle_beta   90.00
_cell.angle_gamma   90.00
#
_symmetry.space_group_name_H-M   'P 1'
#
loop_
_entity.id
_entity.type
_entity.pdbx_description
1 polymer ?
#
loop_
_entity_poly.entity_id
_entity_poly.type
_entity_poly.pdbx_seq_one_letter_code
_entity_poly.pdbx_strand_id
1 'polypeptide(L)'
;MQSVIQMSSKMIESFFKDSMNDFFLLTALAYDDSASIPEFSDLEVSYYENVYNKAKEMGVLIPYNGLIEEFYEDNKYPFLANIMSLSFDKQDILNFCELSMAYKYNKVVGDYCFLVNPKLKIALYPHEDIGYGCISLSDDCNKAIEFLNFCSKDDKFEVVFSENINQLATSKNMLKEC
;
A
#
# COMPACT_ATOMS: atom_id res chain seq x y z
N MET A 1 -20.14 -9.54 3.01
CA MET A 1 -19.92 -8.71 1.81
C MET A 1 -18.45 -8.35 1.82
N GLN A 2 -17.69 -8.58 0.75
CA GLN A 2 -16.26 -8.24 0.71
C GLN A 2 -16.14 -6.74 0.40
N SER A 3 -15.41 -5.98 1.22
CA SER A 3 -15.22 -4.53 1.02
C SER A 3 -14.34 -4.28 -0.20
N VAL A 4 -14.40 -3.07 -0.79
CA VAL A 4 -13.52 -2.70 -1.92
C VAL A 4 -12.05 -2.76 -1.51
N ILE A 5 -11.73 -2.42 -0.25
CA ILE A 5 -10.41 -2.58 0.35
C ILE A 5 -9.93 -4.04 0.24
N GLN A 6 -10.71 -5.00 0.75
CA GLN A 6 -10.35 -6.42 0.68
C GLN A 6 -10.31 -6.95 -0.76
N MET A 7 -11.14 -6.41 -1.65
CA MET A 7 -11.08 -6.75 -3.07
C MET A 7 -9.77 -6.29 -3.71
N SER A 8 -9.26 -5.11 -3.33
CA SER A 8 -8.02 -4.57 -3.88
C SER A 8 -6.80 -5.41 -3.50
N SER A 9 -6.69 -5.89 -2.25
CA SER A 9 -5.66 -6.84 -1.83
C SER A 9 -5.73 -8.17 -2.58
N LYS A 10 -6.96 -8.64 -2.86
CA LYS A 10 -7.17 -9.88 -3.61
C LYS A 10 -6.68 -9.77 -5.06
N MET A 11 -6.70 -8.58 -5.66
CA MET A 11 -6.11 -8.36 -6.99
C MET A 11 -4.59 -8.56 -6.96
N ILE A 12 -3.92 -8.07 -5.91
CA ILE A 12 -2.49 -8.28 -5.68
C ILE A 12 -2.22 -9.77 -5.50
N GLU A 13 -2.92 -10.42 -4.57
CA GLU A 13 -2.73 -11.85 -4.29
C GLU A 13 -2.93 -12.71 -5.54
N SER A 14 -3.95 -12.40 -6.35
CA SER A 14 -4.26 -13.13 -7.57
C SER A 14 -3.20 -12.98 -8.65
N PHE A 15 -2.73 -11.75 -8.89
CA PHE A 15 -1.73 -11.49 -9.93
C PHE A 15 -0.33 -11.98 -9.52
N PHE A 16 0.05 -11.75 -8.25
CA PHE A 16 1.37 -12.06 -7.74
C PHE A 16 1.46 -13.39 -7.00
N LYS A 17 0.46 -14.27 -7.07
CA LYS A 17 0.35 -15.54 -6.32
C LYS A 17 1.65 -16.34 -6.22
N ASP A 18 2.41 -16.43 -7.31
CA ASP A 18 3.64 -17.24 -7.39
C ASP A 18 4.88 -16.51 -6.84
N SER A 19 4.74 -15.21 -6.54
CA SER A 19 5.79 -14.29 -6.09
C SER A 19 5.45 -13.55 -4.79
N MET A 20 4.30 -13.85 -4.15
CA MET A 20 3.88 -13.24 -2.88
C MET A 20 4.94 -13.39 -1.78
N ASN A 21 5.68 -14.50 -1.83
CA ASN A 21 6.77 -14.80 -0.90
C ASN A 21 7.98 -13.86 -0.98
N ASP A 22 8.09 -13.07 -2.05
CA ASP A 22 9.20 -12.15 -2.29
C ASP A 22 8.86 -10.71 -1.92
N PHE A 23 7.63 -10.46 -1.42
CA PHE A 23 7.24 -9.16 -0.91
C PHE A 23 7.64 -8.98 0.55
N PHE A 24 7.99 -7.76 0.91
CA PHE A 24 8.05 -7.27 2.28
C PHE A 24 7.32 -5.93 2.40
N LEU A 25 6.87 -5.60 3.60
CA LEU A 25 6.23 -4.33 3.90
C LEU A 25 7.26 -3.37 4.49
N LEU A 26 7.36 -2.17 3.93
CA LEU A 26 8.09 -1.03 4.47
C LEU A 26 7.07 0.03 4.87
N THR A 27 7.02 0.37 6.15
CA THR A 27 6.11 1.39 6.66
C THR A 27 6.85 2.49 7.41
N ALA A 28 6.22 3.64 7.49
CA ALA A 28 6.45 4.60 8.55
C ALA A 28 5.07 5.16 8.94
N LEU A 29 4.38 4.34 9.72
CA LEU A 29 3.01 4.57 10.18
C LEU A 29 2.99 4.53 11.70
N ALA A 30 2.23 5.42 12.31
CA ALA A 30 1.98 5.43 13.73
C ALA A 30 0.53 5.06 14.07
N TYR A 31 0.32 4.59 15.30
CA TYR A 31 -0.99 4.32 15.84
C TYR A 31 -1.46 5.46 16.76
N ASP A 32 -2.70 5.91 16.60
CA ASP A 32 -3.37 6.87 17.50
C ASP A 32 -4.60 6.22 18.14
N ASP A 33 -4.45 5.79 19.39
CA ASP A 33 -5.53 5.16 20.16
C ASP A 33 -6.62 6.17 20.60
N SER A 34 -6.37 7.48 20.46
CA SER A 34 -7.31 8.54 20.82
C SER A 34 -8.24 8.95 19.66
N ALA A 35 -7.88 8.60 18.43
CA ALA A 35 -8.65 8.94 17.24
C ALA A 35 -9.97 8.15 17.16
N SER A 36 -10.97 8.76 16.49
CA SER A 36 -12.23 8.09 16.20
C SER A 36 -12.05 6.98 15.16
N ILE A 37 -12.95 6.00 15.17
CA ILE A 37 -13.05 4.98 14.14
C ILE A 37 -13.93 5.52 13.00
N PRO A 38 -13.60 5.26 11.72
CA PRO A 38 -14.46 5.60 10.59
C PRO A 38 -15.85 4.94 10.66
N GLU A 39 -16.78 5.43 9.86
CA GLU A 39 -18.11 4.82 9.72
C GLU A 39 -18.01 3.48 8.96
N PHE A 40 -17.89 2.38 9.73
CA PHE A 40 -17.89 1.01 9.23
C PHE A 40 -18.96 0.16 9.91
N SER A 41 -19.31 -0.97 9.31
CA SER A 41 -20.15 -1.96 9.98
C SER A 41 -19.45 -2.58 11.19
N ASP A 42 -20.20 -3.09 12.18
CA ASP A 42 -19.63 -3.75 13.37
C ASP A 42 -18.64 -4.88 13.04
N LEU A 43 -18.89 -5.60 11.95
CA LEU A 43 -18.03 -6.68 11.46
C LEU A 43 -16.70 -6.14 10.92
N GLU A 44 -16.73 -5.03 10.18
CA GLU A 44 -15.52 -4.37 9.66
C GLU A 44 -14.72 -3.73 10.79
N VAL A 45 -15.38 -3.06 11.73
CA VAL A 45 -14.73 -2.53 12.94
C VAL A 45 -14.03 -3.65 13.70
N SER A 46 -14.72 -4.76 13.95
CA SER A 46 -14.14 -5.92 14.65
C SER A 46 -12.93 -6.49 13.90
N TYR A 47 -13.01 -6.61 12.57
CA TYR A 47 -11.88 -7.09 11.76
C TYR A 47 -10.68 -6.13 11.83
N TYR A 48 -10.87 -4.85 11.54
CA TYR A 48 -9.76 -3.89 11.48
C TYR A 48 -9.17 -3.56 12.86
N GLU A 49 -9.94 -3.58 13.94
CA GLU A 49 -9.39 -3.46 15.30
C GLU A 49 -8.48 -4.64 15.65
N ASN A 50 -8.83 -5.87 15.24
CA ASN A 50 -7.95 -7.02 15.44
C ASN A 50 -6.63 -6.87 14.66
N VAL A 51 -6.71 -6.43 13.40
CA VAL A 51 -5.52 -6.16 12.57
C VAL A 51 -4.69 -5.02 13.15
N TYR A 52 -5.34 -3.96 13.65
CA TYR A 52 -4.71 -2.80 14.28
C TYR A 52 -3.89 -3.19 15.52
N ASN A 53 -4.49 -3.95 16.44
CA ASN A 53 -3.78 -4.44 17.62
C ASN A 53 -2.60 -5.34 17.26
N LYS A 54 -2.78 -6.23 16.28
CA LYS A 54 -1.69 -7.07 15.78
C LYS A 54 -0.56 -6.25 15.14
N ALA A 55 -0.89 -5.21 14.36
CA ALA A 55 0.10 -4.34 13.74
C ALA A 55 0.94 -3.58 14.78
N LYS A 56 0.34 -3.18 15.92
CA LYS A 56 1.04 -2.59 17.07
C LYS A 56 1.98 -3.59 17.73
N GLU A 57 1.50 -4.81 18.02
CA GLU A 57 2.30 -5.87 18.64
C GLU A 57 3.53 -6.26 17.80
N MET A 58 3.37 -6.22 16.47
CA MET A 58 4.43 -6.55 15.51
C MET A 58 5.35 -5.36 15.18
N GLY A 59 5.07 -4.17 15.72
CA GLY A 59 5.84 -2.95 15.44
C GLY A 59 5.70 -2.44 14.01
N VAL A 60 4.67 -2.86 13.28
CA VAL A 60 4.32 -2.31 11.96
C VAL A 60 3.77 -0.90 12.08
N LEU A 61 2.96 -0.67 13.12
CA LEU A 61 2.60 0.67 13.60
C LEU A 61 3.47 1.02 14.80
N ILE A 62 4.19 2.13 14.72
CA ILE A 62 4.98 2.65 15.83
C ILE A 62 4.13 3.52 16.77
N PRO A 63 4.54 3.72 18.04
CA PRO A 63 3.87 4.67 18.91
C PRO A 63 3.85 6.07 18.33
N TYR A 64 2.68 6.71 18.33
CA TYR A 64 2.56 8.11 17.97
C TYR A 64 3.34 9.00 18.95
N ASN A 65 4.32 9.72 18.44
CA ASN A 65 5.21 10.57 19.22
C ASN A 65 5.43 11.97 18.60
N GLY A 66 4.65 12.34 17.59
CA GLY A 66 4.74 13.62 16.89
C GLY A 66 5.79 13.69 15.78
N LEU A 67 6.71 12.71 15.68
CA LEU A 67 7.82 12.77 14.72
C LEU A 67 7.37 12.64 13.26
N ILE A 68 6.26 11.96 13.01
CA ILE A 68 5.70 11.81 11.66
C ILE A 68 5.15 13.16 11.19
N GLU A 69 4.45 13.89 12.05
CA GLU A 69 3.85 15.20 11.77
C GLU A 69 4.91 16.27 11.59
N GLU A 70 5.91 16.29 12.49
CA GLU A 70 7.06 17.20 12.41
C GLU A 70 7.77 17.09 11.05
N PHE A 71 7.86 15.87 10.49
CA PHE A 71 8.40 15.67 9.15
C PHE A 71 7.56 16.36 8.06
N TYR A 72 6.22 16.20 8.11
CA TYR A 72 5.32 16.79 7.11
C TYR A 72 5.21 18.31 7.21
N GLU A 73 5.20 18.86 8.43
CA GLU A 73 4.99 20.30 8.65
C GLU A 73 6.25 21.12 8.35
N ASP A 74 7.42 20.63 8.72
CA ASP A 74 8.60 21.50 8.82
C ASP A 74 9.57 21.37 7.63
N ASN A 75 9.49 20.32 6.79
CA ASN A 75 10.36 20.07 5.62
C ASN A 75 11.88 20.23 5.87
N LYS A 76 12.30 20.36 7.14
CA LYS A 76 13.66 20.77 7.57
C LYS A 76 14.51 19.59 8.00
N TYR A 77 13.89 18.45 8.29
CA TYR A 77 14.58 17.28 8.81
C TYR A 77 14.50 16.12 7.80
N PRO A 78 15.61 15.41 7.58
CA PRO A 78 15.57 14.19 6.79
C PRO A 78 14.63 13.20 7.46
N PHE A 79 13.90 12.42 6.66
CA PHE A 79 13.05 11.34 7.15
C PHE A 79 13.86 10.42 8.06
N LEU A 80 13.48 10.32 9.34
CA LEU A 80 14.31 9.60 10.31
C LEU A 80 14.17 8.09 10.09
N ALA A 81 15.29 7.38 9.92
CA ALA A 81 15.21 5.95 9.66
C ALA A 81 14.62 5.13 10.83
N ASN A 82 14.64 5.68 12.04
CA ASN A 82 14.09 5.04 13.24
C ASN A 82 12.56 5.09 13.34
N ILE A 83 11.87 5.87 12.50
CA ILE A 83 10.41 5.85 12.39
C ILE A 83 9.93 4.86 11.31
N MET A 84 10.84 4.21 10.59
CA MET A 84 10.52 3.16 9.64
C MET A 84 10.45 1.79 10.30
N SER A 85 9.53 0.96 9.81
CA SER A 85 9.39 -0.44 10.16
C SER A 85 9.44 -1.31 8.91
N LEU A 86 9.96 -2.53 9.08
CA LEU A 86 10.03 -3.56 8.04
C LEU A 86 9.34 -4.81 8.55
N SER A 87 8.37 -5.32 7.80
CA SER A 87 7.72 -6.60 8.07
C SER A 87 7.90 -7.57 6.92
N PHE A 88 8.36 -8.77 7.25
CA PHE A 88 8.45 -9.91 6.33
C PHE A 88 7.36 -10.95 6.62
N ASP A 89 6.35 -10.61 7.44
CA ASP A 89 5.28 -11.53 7.80
C ASP A 89 4.20 -11.61 6.73
N LYS A 90 4.41 -12.55 5.83
CA LYS A 90 3.59 -12.79 4.63
C LYS A 90 2.14 -13.11 4.92
N GLN A 91 1.83 -13.64 6.11
CA GLN A 91 0.46 -13.99 6.45
C GLN A 91 -0.41 -12.74 6.65
N ASP A 92 0.22 -11.61 7.02
CA ASP A 92 -0.49 -10.40 7.42
C ASP A 92 -0.12 -9.15 6.62
N ILE A 93 0.90 -9.19 5.75
CA ILE A 93 1.32 -7.98 5.01
C ILE A 93 0.17 -7.30 4.26
N LEU A 94 -0.75 -8.08 3.67
CA LEU A 94 -1.92 -7.52 2.99
C LEU A 94 -2.94 -6.97 3.99
N ASN A 95 -3.17 -7.65 5.12
CA ASN A 95 -4.05 -7.14 6.18
C ASN A 95 -3.55 -5.77 6.69
N PHE A 96 -2.24 -5.57 6.82
CA PHE A 96 -1.67 -4.28 7.22
C PHE A 96 -1.84 -3.19 6.15
N CYS A 97 -1.75 -3.56 4.87
CA CYS A 97 -2.08 -2.64 3.78
C CYS A 97 -3.57 -2.25 3.83
N GLU A 98 -4.47 -3.21 4.06
CA GLU A 98 -5.90 -2.98 4.22
C GLU A 98 -6.20 -2.05 5.38
N LEU A 99 -5.57 -2.29 6.53
CA LEU A 99 -5.66 -1.43 7.71
C LEU A 99 -5.24 0.00 7.39
N SER A 100 -4.14 0.18 6.64
CA SER A 100 -3.65 1.51 6.30
C SER A 100 -4.60 2.29 5.38
N MET A 101 -5.42 1.62 4.57
CA MET A 101 -6.52 2.27 3.84
C MET A 101 -7.72 2.53 4.74
N ALA A 102 -8.10 1.51 5.52
CA ALA A 102 -9.32 1.54 6.31
C ALA A 102 -9.28 2.65 7.37
N TYR A 103 -8.15 2.81 8.07
CA TYR A 103 -8.00 3.75 9.18
C TYR A 103 -7.12 4.96 8.84
N LYS A 104 -6.91 5.24 7.54
CA LYS A 104 -6.13 6.40 7.11
C LYS A 104 -6.73 7.69 7.67
N TYR A 105 -5.89 8.56 8.24
CA TYR A 105 -6.29 9.82 8.89
C TYR A 105 -7.21 9.67 10.12
N ASN A 106 -7.38 8.45 10.62
CA ASN A 106 -8.06 8.13 11.87
C ASN A 106 -7.03 7.53 12.83
N LYS A 107 -7.14 6.23 13.14
CA LYS A 107 -6.25 5.55 14.08
C LYS A 107 -4.86 5.24 13.50
N VAL A 108 -4.69 5.38 12.18
CA VAL A 108 -3.39 5.21 11.50
C VAL A 108 -2.93 6.56 10.97
N VAL A 109 -1.72 6.95 11.36
CA VAL A 109 -1.11 8.24 11.04
C VAL A 109 0.14 8.05 10.19
N GLY A 110 0.32 8.91 9.18
CA GLY A 110 1.39 8.84 8.17
C GLY A 110 0.93 8.26 6.82
N ASP A 111 1.74 8.46 5.77
CA ASP A 111 1.40 8.05 4.40
C ASP A 111 2.30 6.97 3.82
N TYR A 112 3.41 6.65 4.48
CA TYR A 112 4.41 5.74 3.92
C TYR A 112 4.07 4.29 4.28
N CYS A 113 3.49 3.57 3.32
CA CYS A 113 3.17 2.15 3.40
C CYS A 113 3.44 1.51 2.04
N PHE A 114 4.53 0.76 1.92
CA PHE A 114 4.95 0.15 0.67
C PHE A 114 5.09 -1.36 0.80
N LEU A 115 4.38 -2.07 -0.05
CA LEU A 115 4.54 -3.49 -0.30
C LEU A 115 5.54 -3.67 -1.45
N VAL A 116 6.77 -4.05 -1.12
CA VAL A 116 7.92 -4.02 -2.03
C VAL A 116 8.33 -5.44 -2.44
N ASN A 117 8.46 -5.68 -3.74
CA ASN A 117 9.09 -6.89 -4.28
C ASN A 117 10.34 -6.52 -5.08
N PRO A 118 11.54 -6.74 -4.53
CA PRO A 118 12.79 -6.34 -5.18
C PRO A 118 13.13 -7.23 -6.38
N LYS A 119 12.64 -8.48 -6.44
CA LYS A 119 12.90 -9.37 -7.61
C LYS A 119 12.12 -8.93 -8.83
N LEU A 120 10.86 -8.55 -8.62
CA LEU A 120 10.00 -7.99 -9.66
C LEU A 120 10.23 -6.50 -9.88
N LYS A 121 11.05 -5.85 -9.04
CA LYS A 121 11.34 -4.42 -9.07
C LYS A 121 10.07 -3.58 -9.07
N ILE A 122 9.15 -3.90 -8.16
CA ILE A 122 7.86 -3.23 -8.03
C ILE A 122 7.63 -2.84 -6.57
N ALA A 123 7.01 -1.68 -6.36
CA ALA A 123 6.44 -1.30 -5.07
C ALA A 123 4.96 -0.98 -5.29
N LEU A 124 4.12 -1.51 -4.41
CA LEU A 124 2.69 -1.21 -4.35
C LEU A 124 2.46 -0.40 -3.08
N TYR A 125 1.60 0.61 -3.13
CA TYR A 125 1.27 1.40 -1.95
C TYR A 125 -0.24 1.60 -1.85
N PRO A 126 -0.84 1.43 -0.67
CA PRO A 126 -2.25 1.71 -0.49
C PRO A 126 -2.55 3.19 -0.71
N HIS A 127 -3.60 3.49 -1.48
CA HIS A 127 -3.98 4.85 -1.85
C HIS A 127 -5.07 5.42 -0.91
N GLU A 128 -5.19 6.76 -0.86
CA GLU A 128 -6.19 7.48 -0.06
C GLU A 128 -7.62 7.17 -0.49
N ASP A 129 -7.86 7.10 -1.80
CA ASP A 129 -9.18 6.89 -2.40
C ASP A 129 -9.60 5.41 -2.51
N ILE A 130 -9.00 4.52 -1.71
CA ILE A 130 -9.15 3.05 -1.73
C ILE A 130 -8.53 2.41 -2.98
N GLY A 131 -7.66 1.42 -2.77
CA GLY A 131 -6.94 0.70 -3.82
C GLY A 131 -5.43 0.85 -3.68
N TYR A 132 -4.69 0.54 -4.74
CA TYR A 132 -3.23 0.56 -4.72
C TYR A 132 -2.66 1.36 -5.88
N GLY A 133 -1.69 2.22 -5.56
CA GLY A 133 -0.74 2.71 -6.53
C GLY A 133 0.35 1.66 -6.80
N CYS A 134 0.97 1.78 -7.97
CA CYS A 134 1.99 0.85 -8.46
C CYS A 134 3.18 1.62 -9.02
N ILE A 135 4.37 1.33 -8.50
CA ILE A 135 5.63 1.98 -8.85
C ILE A 135 6.56 0.93 -9.42
N SER A 136 7.07 1.18 -10.64
CA SER A 136 8.23 0.45 -11.14
C SER A 136 9.49 0.97 -10.45
N LEU A 137 10.27 0.07 -9.85
CA LEU A 137 11.57 0.36 -9.23
C LEU A 137 12.72 0.23 -10.24
N SER A 138 12.40 0.20 -11.53
CA SER A 138 13.36 0.20 -12.64
C SER A 138 12.77 0.85 -13.89
N ASP A 139 13.62 1.13 -14.88
CA ASP A 139 13.19 1.69 -16.17
C ASP A 139 12.25 0.75 -16.96
N ASP A 140 12.33 -0.57 -16.71
CA ASP A 140 11.37 -1.53 -17.26
C ASP A 140 10.05 -1.50 -16.47
N CYS A 141 9.05 -0.85 -17.03
CA CYS A 141 7.72 -0.72 -16.44
C CYS A 141 6.73 -1.84 -16.83
N ASN A 142 7.15 -2.85 -17.60
CA ASN A 142 6.23 -3.86 -18.14
C ASN A 142 5.45 -4.61 -17.05
N LYS A 143 6.11 -4.97 -15.94
CA LYS A 143 5.44 -5.69 -14.85
C LYS A 143 4.34 -4.85 -14.18
N ALA A 144 4.62 -3.56 -13.97
CA ALA A 144 3.64 -2.62 -13.43
C ALA A 144 2.45 -2.46 -14.41
N ILE A 145 2.73 -2.32 -15.70
CA ILE A 145 1.69 -2.23 -16.75
C ILE A 145 0.85 -3.51 -16.82
N GLU A 146 1.46 -4.69 -16.76
CA GLU A 146 0.75 -5.97 -16.74
C GLU A 146 -0.19 -6.08 -15.53
N PHE A 147 0.26 -5.67 -14.34
CA PHE A 147 -0.56 -5.66 -13.14
C PHE A 147 -1.74 -4.68 -13.27
N LEU A 148 -1.50 -3.46 -13.72
CA LEU A 148 -2.55 -2.46 -13.90
C LEU A 148 -3.58 -2.90 -14.96
N ASN A 149 -3.13 -3.49 -16.08
CA ASN A 149 -4.01 -4.09 -17.09
C ASN A 149 -4.76 -5.34 -16.61
N PHE A 150 -4.22 -6.04 -15.61
CA PHE A 150 -4.95 -7.11 -14.93
C PHE A 150 -6.08 -6.53 -14.08
N CYS A 151 -5.80 -5.46 -13.32
CA CYS A 151 -6.78 -4.77 -12.48
C CYS A 151 -7.93 -4.17 -13.30
N SER A 152 -7.64 -3.60 -14.48
CA SER A 152 -8.63 -2.96 -15.35
C SER A 152 -9.67 -3.92 -15.96
N LYS A 153 -9.55 -5.23 -15.72
CA LYS A 153 -10.54 -6.24 -16.16
C LYS A 153 -11.72 -6.35 -15.22
N ASP A 154 -11.60 -5.87 -13.99
CA ASP A 154 -12.67 -5.82 -13.01
C ASP A 154 -13.24 -4.39 -13.00
N ASP A 155 -14.56 -4.28 -13.17
CA ASP A 155 -15.26 -3.01 -13.40
C ASP A 155 -15.33 -2.11 -12.15
N LYS A 156 -14.91 -2.63 -11.00
CA LYS A 156 -14.82 -1.86 -9.75
C LYS A 156 -13.54 -1.05 -9.62
N PHE A 157 -12.55 -1.28 -10.47
CA PHE A 157 -11.26 -0.59 -10.38
C PHE A 157 -11.05 0.32 -11.59
N GLU A 158 -10.98 1.61 -11.33
CA GLU A 158 -10.47 2.58 -12.28
C GLU A 158 -8.94 2.52 -12.28
N VAL A 159 -8.34 2.35 -13.46
CA VAL A 159 -6.90 2.26 -13.63
C VAL A 159 -6.40 3.48 -14.39
N VAL A 160 -5.53 4.25 -13.74
CA VAL A 160 -4.93 5.45 -14.29
C VAL A 160 -3.43 5.23 -14.45
N PHE A 161 -2.91 5.47 -15.64
CA PHE A 161 -1.47 5.51 -15.90
C PHE A 161 -0.98 6.96 -15.82
N SER A 162 0.24 7.16 -15.33
CA SER A 162 0.88 8.47 -15.36
C SER A 162 1.04 8.96 -16.80
N GLU A 163 1.02 10.28 -17.01
CA GLU A 163 1.04 10.89 -18.35
C GLU A 163 2.23 10.42 -19.21
N ASN A 164 3.37 10.13 -18.58
CA ASN A 164 4.58 9.61 -19.24
C ASN A 164 4.41 8.17 -19.77
N ILE A 165 3.55 7.36 -19.14
CA ILE A 165 3.29 5.97 -19.54
C ILE A 165 2.13 5.89 -20.56
N ASN A 166 1.22 6.86 -20.56
CA ASN A 166 0.12 6.89 -21.55
C ASN A 166 0.62 6.87 -23.00
N GLN A 167 1.81 7.41 -23.28
CA GLN A 167 2.44 7.34 -24.62
C GLN A 167 2.95 5.93 -24.96
N LEU A 168 3.48 5.19 -23.98
CA LEU A 168 3.98 3.82 -24.16
C LEU A 168 2.84 2.81 -24.27
N ALA A 169 1.80 2.94 -23.44
CA ALA A 169 0.64 2.05 -23.42
C ALA A 169 -0.26 2.19 -24.67
N THR A 170 -0.32 3.39 -25.27
CA THR A 170 -1.03 3.61 -26.55
C THR A 170 -0.20 3.24 -27.77
N SER A 171 1.13 3.18 -27.65
CA SER A 171 2.00 2.67 -28.71
C SER A 171 1.97 1.13 -28.74
N LYS A 172 1.10 0.56 -29.58
CA LYS A 172 1.08 -0.89 -29.88
C LYS A 172 2.37 -1.46 -30.49
N ASN A 173 3.45 -0.68 -30.55
CA ASN A 173 4.76 -1.13 -30.98
C ASN A 173 5.75 -0.86 -29.86
N MET A 174 6.14 -1.92 -29.15
CA MET A 174 7.35 -1.89 -28.33
C MET A 174 8.55 -1.61 -29.24
N LEU A 175 8.92 -0.33 -29.39
CA LEU A 175 10.26 0.02 -29.79
C LEU A 175 11.13 -0.14 -28.55
N LYS A 176 11.87 -1.25 -28.53
CA LYS A 176 13.10 -1.35 -27.77
C LYS A 176 14.02 -0.23 -28.25
N GLU A 177 14.31 0.75 -27.41
CA GLU A 177 15.57 1.47 -27.50
C GLU A 177 16.19 1.59 -26.10
N CYS A 178 17.52 1.55 -26.12
CA CYS A 178 18.45 1.13 -25.07
C CYS A 178 18.46 1.96 -23.78
#